data_AF-A0A9D8NW93-F1
#
_entry.id   AF-A0A9D8NW93-F1
#
_cell.length_a   1.000
_cell.length_b   1.000
_cell.length_c   1.000
_cell.angle_alpha   90.00
_cell.angle_beta   90.00
_cell.angle_gamma   90.00
#
_symmetry.space_group_name_H-M   'P 1'
#
loop_
_entity.id
_entity.type
_entity.pdbx_description
1 polymer ?
#
loop_
_entity_poly.entity_id
_entity_poly.type
_entity_poly.pdbx_seq_one_letter_code
_entity_poly.pdbx_strand_id
1 'polypeptide(L)'
;MKALTVSLLVLIGFSHSISQSPGSGTNPTSPGRMSEASDTMTVILFQSDPAGVDVYVDGEAIGKTPYRWTIDRSMKVVVRLFSPSVMHWMRRVAVDTIRISAGSRIEKQYKFDRIAGLYSVPSGAGVVEGAREIGTTPFIYRSRSLAEKRLVVRMDGFEEYMVPDLSVVTPIEPIRLTRLGIDPTGMNADLILDGSEKGILDGELVFVVAGTMITSGILAAYMKETGNRRFDAYLRTKDPSLLRSTRRYDKGAGVALAITQLSFAILSYLVLSE
;
A
#
# COMPACT_ATOMS: atom_id res chain seq x y z
N MET A 1 22.36 33.98 -13.56
CA MET A 1 21.44 33.43 -14.57
C MET A 1 20.03 33.47 -14.02
N LYS A 2 19.18 34.28 -14.68
CA LYS A 2 17.72 34.26 -14.79
C LYS A 2 16.88 33.90 -13.55
N ALA A 3 16.35 34.95 -12.92
CA ALA A 3 15.06 34.95 -12.26
C ALA A 3 13.95 34.84 -13.32
N LEU A 4 12.91 34.04 -13.06
CA LEU A 4 11.73 33.95 -13.91
C LEU A 4 10.51 34.52 -13.17
N THR A 5 9.93 35.51 -13.82
CA THR A 5 8.77 36.31 -13.45
C THR A 5 7.48 35.51 -13.58
N VAL A 6 6.57 35.66 -12.62
CA VAL A 6 5.18 35.18 -12.69
C VAL A 6 4.30 36.36 -13.11
N SER A 7 3.61 36.26 -14.25
CA SER A 7 2.58 37.22 -14.66
C SER A 7 1.19 36.63 -14.39
N LEU A 8 0.46 37.32 -13.52
CA LEU A 8 -0.97 37.15 -13.25
C LEU A 8 -1.71 38.22 -14.07
N LEU A 9 -2.63 37.83 -14.95
CA LEU A 9 -3.51 38.77 -15.67
C LEU A 9 -4.96 38.51 -15.24
N VAL A 10 -5.52 39.46 -14.49
CA VAL A 10 -6.94 39.55 -14.12
C VAL A 10 -7.60 40.48 -15.13
N LEU A 11 -8.63 40.01 -15.84
CA LEU A 11 -9.42 40.84 -16.74
C LEU A 11 -10.62 41.46 -15.99
N ILE A 12 -10.72 42.77 -16.07
CA ILE A 12 -11.73 43.64 -15.45
C ILE A 12 -13.03 43.58 -16.26
N GLY A 13 -14.15 43.44 -15.56
CA GLY A 13 -15.50 43.57 -16.12
C GLY A 13 -15.88 45.04 -16.35
N PHE A 14 -16.49 45.32 -17.50
CA PHE A 14 -17.25 46.54 -17.75
C PHE A 14 -18.64 46.14 -18.27
N SER A 15 -19.68 46.44 -17.49
CA SER A 15 -21.05 46.55 -18.00
C SER A 15 -21.40 48.03 -18.11
N HIS A 16 -21.89 48.44 -19.27
CA HIS A 16 -22.66 49.66 -19.45
C HIS A 16 -24.02 49.29 -20.06
N SER A 17 -25.06 49.81 -19.41
CA SER A 17 -26.46 49.81 -19.85
C SER A 17 -26.68 50.91 -20.89
N ILE A 18 -27.70 50.77 -21.76
CA ILE A 18 -28.74 51.80 -22.06
C ILE A 18 -29.75 51.32 -23.14
N SER A 19 -31.04 51.42 -22.75
CA SER A 19 -32.26 51.87 -23.48
C SER A 19 -33.00 51.08 -24.60
N GLN A 20 -34.24 50.67 -24.27
CA GLN A 20 -35.58 50.84 -24.92
C GLN A 20 -35.67 51.37 -26.38
N SER A 21 -36.63 51.07 -27.30
CA SER A 21 -37.86 50.25 -27.45
C SER A 21 -38.33 50.39 -28.95
N PRO A 22 -39.59 50.16 -29.40
CA PRO A 22 -40.12 48.99 -30.14
C PRO A 22 -40.41 49.22 -31.65
N GLY A 23 -40.57 48.14 -32.42
CA GLY A 23 -40.99 48.21 -33.83
C GLY A 23 -41.64 46.92 -34.35
N SER A 24 -42.91 47.05 -34.74
CA SER A 24 -43.81 46.05 -35.33
C SER A 24 -43.45 45.72 -36.79
N GLY A 25 -43.64 44.46 -37.22
CA GLY A 25 -43.58 44.05 -38.63
C GLY A 25 -43.80 42.55 -38.83
N THR A 26 -44.68 42.19 -39.76
CA THR A 26 -45.42 40.93 -39.87
C THR A 26 -44.84 39.90 -40.86
N ASN A 27 -44.82 38.62 -40.43
CA ASN A 27 -45.18 37.38 -41.16
C ASN A 27 -44.24 36.82 -42.30
N PRO A 28 -44.43 35.57 -42.79
CA PRO A 28 -43.64 34.40 -42.39
C PRO A 28 -42.94 33.69 -43.58
N THR A 29 -41.83 32.99 -43.37
CA THR A 29 -41.32 32.00 -44.37
C THR A 29 -40.55 30.87 -43.71
N SER A 30 -41.18 29.68 -43.74
CA SER A 30 -40.68 28.29 -43.74
C SER A 30 -39.59 27.81 -42.77
N PRO A 31 -39.75 26.59 -42.22
CA PRO A 31 -38.90 26.05 -41.17
C PRO A 31 -37.55 25.62 -41.72
N GLY A 32 -36.51 26.39 -41.39
CA GLY A 32 -35.14 25.89 -41.43
C GLY A 32 -35.05 24.68 -40.51
N ARG A 33 -34.78 23.51 -41.10
CA ARG A 33 -34.47 22.25 -40.41
C ARG A 33 -33.29 22.48 -39.46
N MET A 34 -33.56 22.86 -38.21
CA MET A 34 -32.73 22.49 -37.08
C MET A 34 -33.07 21.04 -36.74
N SER A 35 -32.70 20.12 -37.63
CA SER A 35 -32.79 18.68 -37.37
C SER A 35 -31.51 18.30 -36.63
N GLU A 36 -31.64 18.25 -35.30
CA GLU A 36 -30.97 17.30 -34.42
C GLU A 36 -29.51 16.98 -34.78
N ALA A 37 -28.58 17.78 -34.23
CA ALA A 37 -27.26 17.26 -33.91
C ALA A 37 -27.49 16.14 -32.88
N SER A 38 -27.61 14.92 -33.40
CA SER A 38 -27.90 13.69 -32.67
C SER A 38 -27.03 13.57 -31.43
N ASP A 39 -27.67 13.43 -30.28
CA ASP A 39 -27.07 13.09 -28.99
C ASP A 39 -26.49 11.67 -29.04
N THR A 40 -25.42 11.48 -29.82
CA THR A 40 -24.71 10.20 -29.97
C THR A 40 -23.69 9.97 -28.86
N MET A 41 -23.37 11.04 -28.11
CA MET A 41 -22.39 11.01 -27.02
C MET A 41 -22.95 10.24 -25.83
N THR A 42 -22.32 9.11 -25.55
CA THR A 42 -22.56 8.30 -24.37
C THR A 42 -21.69 8.79 -23.23
N VAL A 43 -22.27 8.91 -22.04
CA VAL A 43 -21.55 9.33 -20.85
C VAL A 43 -21.63 8.24 -19.78
N ILE A 44 -20.46 7.84 -19.27
CA ILE A 44 -20.34 6.92 -18.15
C ILE A 44 -19.73 7.67 -16.97
N LEU A 45 -20.41 7.62 -15.83
CA LEU A 45 -19.91 8.17 -14.57
C LEU A 45 -19.47 7.03 -13.66
N PHE A 46 -18.18 6.95 -13.38
CA PHE A 46 -17.61 6.04 -12.40
C PHE A 46 -17.50 6.74 -11.05
N GLN A 47 -18.24 6.24 -10.07
CA GLN A 47 -18.24 6.69 -8.68
C GLN A 47 -17.69 5.59 -7.78
N SER A 48 -16.98 5.95 -6.71
CA SER A 48 -16.64 4.98 -5.67
C SER A 48 -16.70 5.58 -4.27
N ASP A 49 -16.94 4.71 -3.30
CA ASP A 49 -16.74 4.99 -1.88
C ASP A 49 -15.72 4.01 -1.29
N PRO A 50 -14.59 4.49 -0.75
CA PRO A 50 -14.07 5.87 -0.86
C PRO A 50 -13.78 6.31 -2.31
N ALA A 51 -13.76 7.62 -2.54
CA ALA A 51 -13.35 8.22 -3.82
C ALA A 51 -11.83 8.13 -4.06
N GLY A 52 -11.37 8.50 -5.26
CA GLY A 52 -9.95 8.53 -5.63
C GLY A 52 -9.37 7.20 -6.12
N VAL A 53 -10.23 6.23 -6.44
CA VAL A 53 -9.85 4.90 -6.91
C VAL A 53 -9.40 4.94 -8.36
N ASP A 54 -8.28 4.28 -8.68
CA ASP A 54 -7.81 4.16 -10.07
C ASP A 54 -8.82 3.36 -10.91
N VAL A 55 -9.13 3.89 -12.10
CA VAL A 55 -10.05 3.29 -13.06
C VAL A 55 -9.27 2.90 -14.32
N TYR A 56 -9.41 1.64 -14.70
CA TYR A 56 -8.84 1.08 -15.92
C TYR A 56 -9.96 0.55 -16.81
N VAL A 57 -9.84 0.76 -18.12
CA VAL A 57 -10.76 0.22 -19.13
C VAL A 57 -9.95 -0.57 -20.13
N ASP A 58 -10.26 -1.85 -20.30
CA ASP A 58 -9.55 -2.79 -21.18
C ASP A 58 -8.02 -2.80 -20.98
N GLY A 59 -7.58 -2.49 -19.75
CA GLY A 59 -6.17 -2.44 -19.35
C GLY A 59 -5.52 -1.05 -19.40
N GLU A 60 -6.19 -0.04 -19.96
CA GLU A 60 -5.69 1.33 -20.03
C GLU A 60 -6.17 2.17 -18.83
N ALA A 61 -5.26 2.90 -18.19
CA ALA A 61 -5.59 3.80 -17.08
C ALA A 61 -6.27 5.06 -17.62
N ILE A 62 -7.54 5.29 -17.25
CA ILE A 62 -8.30 6.44 -17.72
C ILE A 62 -8.38 7.58 -16.69
N GLY A 63 -8.26 7.27 -15.40
CA GLY A 63 -8.28 8.28 -14.34
C GLY A 63 -8.61 7.72 -12.97
N LYS A 64 -9.14 8.58 -12.08
CA LYS A 64 -9.58 8.24 -10.73
C LYS A 64 -11.03 8.62 -10.49
N THR A 65 -11.76 7.85 -9.69
CA THR A 65 -13.13 8.19 -9.29
C THR A 65 -13.17 9.46 -8.42
N PRO A 66 -14.23 10.29 -8.50
CA PRO A 66 -15.26 10.27 -9.54
C PRO A 66 -14.67 10.57 -10.93
N TYR A 67 -14.99 9.75 -11.93
CA TYR A 67 -14.49 9.90 -13.30
C TYR A 67 -15.64 9.91 -14.31
N ARG A 68 -15.66 10.92 -15.18
CA ARG A 68 -16.61 11.02 -16.30
C ARG A 68 -15.90 10.59 -17.58
N TRP A 69 -16.40 9.53 -18.20
CA TRP A 69 -15.90 9.03 -19.47
C TRP A 69 -16.96 9.24 -20.57
N THR A 70 -16.57 9.92 -21.66
CA THR A 70 -17.45 10.19 -22.81
C THR A 70 -17.01 9.36 -24.00
N ILE A 71 -17.95 8.74 -24.71
CA ILE A 71 -17.68 7.91 -25.88
C ILE A 71 -18.80 8.04 -26.92
N ASP A 72 -18.46 7.99 -28.20
CA ASP A 72 -19.36 8.22 -29.33
C ASP A 72 -19.81 6.93 -30.03
N ARG A 73 -19.40 5.76 -29.51
CA ARG A 73 -19.64 4.45 -30.12
C ARG A 73 -20.15 3.42 -29.11
N SER A 74 -20.93 2.48 -29.63
CA SER A 74 -21.39 1.32 -28.87
C SER A 74 -20.26 0.29 -28.76
N MET A 75 -19.97 -0.21 -27.57
CA MET A 75 -18.92 -1.21 -27.34
C MET A 75 -19.13 -1.97 -26.03
N LYS A 76 -18.42 -3.09 -25.87
CA LYS A 76 -18.33 -3.83 -24.60
C LYS A 76 -16.92 -3.65 -24.04
N VAL A 77 -16.83 -3.26 -22.77
CA VAL A 77 -15.54 -3.01 -22.09
C VAL A 77 -15.45 -3.77 -20.78
N VAL A 78 -14.22 -4.08 -20.36
CA VAL A 78 -13.91 -4.56 -19.02
C VAL A 78 -13.32 -3.40 -18.22
N VAL A 79 -14.00 -3.03 -17.15
CA VAL A 79 -13.55 -2.00 -16.22
C VAL A 79 -12.94 -2.65 -15.00
N ARG A 80 -11.77 -2.17 -14.58
CA ARG A 80 -11.10 -2.57 -13.34
C ARG A 80 -10.87 -1.36 -12.46
N LEU A 81 -11.31 -1.46 -11.21
CA LEU A 81 -11.13 -0.42 -10.21
C LEU A 81 -10.32 -0.95 -9.03
N PHE A 82 -9.28 -0.22 -8.62
CA PHE A 82 -8.38 -0.67 -7.56
C PHE A 82 -8.58 0.11 -6.27
N SER A 83 -8.97 -0.58 -5.19
CA SER A 83 -9.25 0.02 -3.88
C SER A 83 -8.17 1.04 -3.49
N PRO A 84 -8.54 2.17 -2.86
CA PRO A 84 -7.54 3.08 -2.34
C PRO A 84 -6.91 2.41 -1.11
N SER A 85 -5.60 2.19 -1.16
CA SER A 85 -4.85 1.53 -0.10
C SER A 85 -3.44 2.11 -0.08
N VAL A 86 -2.91 2.39 1.10
CA VAL A 86 -1.48 2.71 1.31
C VAL A 86 -0.63 1.48 1.01
N MET A 87 -1.15 0.30 1.32
CA MET A 87 -0.49 -0.98 1.13
C MET A 87 -0.87 -1.52 -0.25
N HIS A 88 -0.08 -1.20 -1.28
CA HIS A 88 -0.36 -1.59 -2.67
C HIS A 88 -0.60 -3.10 -2.86
N TRP A 89 0.09 -3.93 -2.09
CA TRP A 89 -0.04 -5.40 -2.11
C TRP A 89 -1.37 -5.92 -1.56
N MET A 90 -2.13 -5.09 -0.83
CA MET A 90 -3.48 -5.42 -0.32
C MET A 90 -4.61 -4.86 -1.19
N ARG A 91 -4.30 -4.22 -2.33
CA ARG A 91 -5.34 -3.58 -3.16
C ARG A 91 -6.30 -4.62 -3.70
N ARG A 92 -7.58 -4.43 -3.42
CA ARG A 92 -8.65 -5.23 -4.01
C ARG A 92 -9.05 -4.63 -5.35
N VAL A 93 -9.46 -5.50 -6.27
CA VAL A 93 -9.94 -5.09 -7.58
C VAL A 93 -11.44 -5.36 -7.69
N ALA A 94 -12.21 -4.38 -8.12
CA ALA A 94 -13.56 -4.58 -8.63
C ALA A 94 -13.47 -4.70 -10.15
N VAL A 95 -14.13 -5.71 -10.71
CA VAL A 95 -14.18 -5.96 -12.16
C VAL A 95 -15.63 -5.87 -12.61
N ASP A 96 -15.91 -5.03 -13.60
CA ASP A 96 -17.23 -4.90 -14.21
C ASP A 96 -17.11 -5.05 -15.74
N THR A 97 -18.14 -5.62 -16.36
CA THR A 97 -18.24 -5.72 -17.80
C THR A 97 -19.43 -4.89 -18.26
N ILE A 98 -19.16 -3.78 -18.94
CA ILE A 98 -20.18 -2.81 -19.32
C ILE A 98 -20.45 -2.94 -20.81
N ARG A 99 -21.74 -3.05 -21.17
CA ARG A 99 -22.20 -2.86 -22.56
C ARG A 99 -22.68 -1.43 -22.71
N ILE A 100 -22.11 -0.73 -23.67
CA ILE A 100 -22.31 0.69 -23.94
C ILE A 100 -23.10 0.79 -25.24
N SER A 101 -24.21 1.52 -25.20
CA SER A 101 -25.02 1.86 -26.38
C SER A 101 -24.90 3.37 -26.64
N ALA A 102 -24.86 3.77 -27.91
CA ALA A 102 -24.79 5.18 -28.30
C ALA A 102 -25.93 6.02 -27.67
N GLY A 103 -25.61 7.25 -27.26
CA GLY A 103 -26.54 8.15 -26.57
C GLY A 103 -26.95 7.72 -25.16
N SER A 104 -26.32 6.70 -24.56
CA SER A 104 -26.69 6.25 -23.22
C SER A 104 -26.05 7.11 -22.12
N ARG A 105 -26.68 7.13 -20.95
CA ARG A 105 -26.09 7.65 -19.72
C ARG A 105 -26.02 6.54 -18.69
N ILE A 106 -24.81 6.13 -18.34
CA ILE A 106 -24.56 5.03 -17.42
C ILE A 106 -23.90 5.59 -16.16
N GLU A 107 -24.43 5.22 -14.99
CA GLU A 107 -23.81 5.53 -13.71
C GLU A 107 -23.42 4.23 -13.02
N LYS A 108 -22.18 4.16 -12.54
CA LYS A 108 -21.62 2.98 -11.87
C LYS A 108 -21.07 3.39 -10.50
N GLN A 109 -21.65 2.82 -9.46
CA GLN A 109 -21.22 3.00 -8.08
C GLN A 109 -20.46 1.76 -7.61
N TYR A 110 -19.22 1.97 -7.16
CA TYR A 110 -18.40 0.93 -6.55
C TYR A 110 -18.21 1.20 -5.06
N LYS A 111 -18.09 0.14 -4.27
CA LYS A 111 -17.80 0.23 -2.84
C LYS A 111 -16.59 -0.63 -2.50
N PHE A 112 -15.66 -0.05 -1.77
CA PHE A 112 -14.47 -0.73 -1.26
C PHE A 112 -14.45 -0.67 0.26
N ASP A 113 -13.96 -1.73 0.89
CA ASP A 113 -13.62 -1.66 2.31
C ASP A 113 -12.44 -0.70 2.47
N ARG A 114 -12.46 0.08 3.54
CA ARG A 114 -11.32 0.86 4.01
C ARG A 114 -10.46 -0.04 4.88
N ILE A 115 -9.15 0.13 4.78
CA ILE A 115 -8.15 -0.67 5.52
C ILE A 115 -7.29 0.29 6.34
N ALA A 116 -7.12 -0.01 7.62
CA ALA A 116 -6.23 0.70 8.52
C ALA A 116 -5.27 -0.31 9.19
N GLY A 117 -3.98 0.02 9.22
CA GLY A 117 -2.98 -0.75 9.95
C GLY A 117 -2.79 -0.15 11.34
N LEU A 118 -2.91 -0.97 12.38
CA LEU A 118 -2.71 -0.58 13.77
C LEU A 118 -1.42 -1.23 14.28
N TYR A 119 -0.48 -0.40 14.69
CA TYR A 119 0.80 -0.80 15.27
C TYR A 119 0.94 -0.11 16.61
N SER A 120 1.53 -0.76 17.61
CA SER A 120 1.79 -0.13 18.91
C SER A 120 3.20 -0.42 19.41
N VAL A 121 3.66 0.43 20.32
CA VAL A 121 4.87 0.25 21.10
C VAL A 121 4.50 0.41 22.58
N PRO A 122 4.66 -0.64 23.41
CA PRO A 122 5.01 -2.02 23.05
C PRO A 122 3.98 -2.70 22.11
N SER A 123 4.42 -3.73 21.38
CA SER A 123 3.58 -4.56 20.52
C SER A 123 2.74 -5.56 21.32
N GLY A 124 1.76 -6.19 20.67
CA GLY A 124 0.88 -7.17 21.31
C GLY A 124 -0.28 -6.56 22.10
N ALA A 125 -0.50 -5.25 21.97
CA ALA A 125 -1.61 -4.57 22.64
C ALA A 125 -2.95 -5.02 22.05
N GLY A 126 -3.94 -5.28 22.90
CA GLY A 126 -5.29 -5.66 22.50
C GLY A 126 -6.00 -4.54 21.75
N VAL A 127 -6.65 -4.88 20.65
CA VAL A 127 -7.47 -3.97 19.83
C VAL A 127 -8.94 -4.28 20.12
N VAL A 128 -9.69 -3.28 20.57
CA VAL A 128 -11.08 -3.41 20.99
C VAL A 128 -11.97 -2.53 20.11
N GLU A 129 -13.07 -3.09 19.61
CA GLU A 129 -14.14 -2.37 18.93
C GLU A 129 -15.40 -2.42 19.81
N GLY A 130 -15.80 -1.27 20.37
CA GLY A 130 -16.88 -1.23 21.35
C GLY A 130 -16.51 -2.00 22.62
N ALA A 131 -17.21 -3.10 22.90
CA ALA A 131 -16.94 -3.98 24.05
C ALA A 131 -16.22 -5.30 23.66
N ARG A 132 -15.91 -5.48 22.37
CA ARG A 132 -15.36 -6.72 21.84
C ARG A 132 -13.89 -6.54 21.46
N GLU A 133 -13.05 -7.41 21.99
CA GLU A 133 -11.68 -7.55 21.50
C GLU A 133 -11.68 -8.24 20.12
N ILE A 134 -10.99 -7.62 19.15
CA ILE A 134 -10.98 -8.05 17.75
C ILE A 134 -9.61 -8.56 17.30
N GLY A 135 -8.57 -8.37 18.10
CA GLY A 135 -7.21 -8.86 17.83
C GLY A 135 -6.16 -8.15 18.68
N THR A 136 -4.89 -8.32 18.35
CA THR A 136 -3.74 -7.66 19.00
C THR A 136 -2.86 -6.98 17.95
N THR A 137 -2.14 -5.92 18.34
CA THR A 137 -1.20 -5.24 17.45
C THR A 137 0.04 -6.11 17.17
N PRO A 138 0.59 -6.11 15.93
CA PRO A 138 0.10 -5.40 14.76
C PRO A 138 -1.20 -6.00 14.20
N PHE A 139 -2.19 -5.15 13.90
CA PHE A 139 -3.53 -5.56 13.48
C PHE A 139 -3.98 -4.82 12.21
N ILE A 140 -4.60 -5.54 11.28
CA ILE A 140 -5.19 -4.96 10.07
C ILE A 140 -6.70 -4.84 10.26
N TYR A 141 -7.18 -3.63 10.51
CA TYR A 141 -8.60 -3.34 10.60
C TYR A 141 -9.20 -3.11 9.22
N ARG A 142 -10.36 -3.71 8.96
CA ARG A 142 -11.09 -3.61 7.69
C ARG A 142 -12.56 -3.31 7.96
N SER A 143 -13.08 -2.24 7.36
CA SER A 143 -14.50 -1.89 7.49
C SER A 143 -15.02 -1.14 6.26
N ARG A 144 -16.32 -1.26 5.99
CA ARG A 144 -17.02 -0.46 4.96
C ARG A 144 -17.25 0.98 5.39
N SER A 145 -17.24 1.26 6.70
CA SER A 145 -17.37 2.60 7.26
C SER A 145 -16.42 2.76 8.44
N LEU A 146 -15.62 3.83 8.42
CA LEU A 146 -14.66 4.16 9.47
C LEU A 146 -15.10 5.33 10.36
N ALA A 147 -16.02 6.17 9.87
CA ALA A 147 -16.40 7.44 10.50
C ALA A 147 -17.09 7.30 11.88
N GLU A 148 -17.60 6.11 12.21
CA GLU A 148 -18.35 5.86 13.45
C GLU A 148 -17.69 4.80 14.33
N LYS A 149 -16.53 4.28 13.92
CA LYS A 149 -15.87 3.17 14.59
C LYS A 149 -14.88 3.70 15.62
N ARG A 150 -15.15 3.40 16.89
CA ARG A 150 -14.22 3.69 18.00
C ARG A 150 -13.41 2.43 18.27
N LEU A 151 -12.13 2.50 17.90
CA LEU A 151 -11.16 1.50 18.27
C LEU A 151 -10.36 1.99 19.48
N VAL A 152 -10.15 1.09 20.43
CA VAL A 152 -9.29 1.31 21.59
C VAL A 152 -8.16 0.30 21.52
N VAL A 153 -6.93 0.78 21.69
CA VAL A 153 -5.76 -0.06 21.88
C VAL A 153 -5.43 -0.05 23.37
N ARG A 154 -5.38 -1.23 23.98
CA ARG A 154 -5.17 -1.40 25.42
C ARG A 154 -4.08 -2.43 25.69
N MET A 155 -3.35 -2.22 26.78
CA MET A 155 -2.38 -3.19 27.28
C MET A 155 -2.30 -3.06 28.79
N ASP A 156 -2.19 -4.19 29.49
CA ASP A 156 -2.11 -4.20 30.95
C ASP A 156 -0.94 -3.35 31.44
N GLY A 157 -1.22 -2.45 32.39
CA GLY A 157 -0.23 -1.50 32.91
C GLY A 157 0.00 -0.25 32.06
N PHE A 158 -0.77 -0.06 30.97
CA PHE A 158 -0.71 1.12 30.11
C PHE A 158 -2.06 1.84 30.03
N GLU A 159 -2.01 3.14 29.75
CA GLU A 159 -3.18 3.95 29.44
C GLU A 159 -3.83 3.46 28.14
N GLU A 160 -5.17 3.45 28.13
CA GLU A 160 -5.92 3.12 26.92
C GLU A 160 -5.72 4.21 25.86
N TYR A 161 -5.39 3.80 24.64
CA TYR A 161 -5.27 4.72 23.52
C TYR A 161 -6.50 4.63 22.63
N MET A 162 -7.23 5.74 22.53
CA MET A 162 -8.34 5.88 21.58
C MET A 162 -7.77 6.21 20.21
N VAL A 163 -7.98 5.30 19.24
CA VAL A 163 -7.51 5.53 17.87
C VAL A 163 -8.30 6.69 17.26
N PRO A 164 -7.64 7.79 16.85
CA PRO A 164 -8.32 8.92 16.22
C PRO A 164 -8.91 8.50 14.86
N ASP A 165 -9.74 9.37 14.28
CA ASP A 165 -10.53 9.11 13.08
C ASP A 165 -9.78 8.29 12.01
N LEU A 166 -10.19 7.03 11.87
CA LEU A 166 -9.64 6.06 10.93
C LEU A 166 -9.91 6.44 9.47
N SER A 167 -10.76 7.44 9.22
CA SER A 167 -11.04 7.97 7.88
C SER A 167 -9.84 8.66 7.26
N VAL A 168 -8.96 9.24 8.09
CA VAL A 168 -7.63 9.64 7.66
C VAL A 168 -6.80 8.38 7.68
N VAL A 169 -6.47 7.92 6.49
CA VAL A 169 -5.52 6.85 6.27
C VAL A 169 -4.19 7.28 6.90
N THR A 170 -4.00 6.98 8.19
CA THR A 170 -2.90 7.50 8.97
C THR A 170 -1.60 6.87 8.48
N PRO A 171 -0.49 7.63 8.50
CA PRO A 171 0.85 7.08 8.33
C PRO A 171 1.05 5.92 9.31
N ILE A 172 1.96 5.02 8.96
CA ILE A 172 2.35 3.80 9.69
C ILE A 172 3.03 4.15 11.05
N GLU A 173 2.74 5.30 11.64
CA GLU A 173 3.30 5.68 12.93
C GLU A 173 2.71 4.78 14.02
N PRO A 174 3.57 4.09 14.80
CA PRO A 174 3.09 3.21 15.84
C PRO A 174 2.51 4.04 17.00
N ILE A 175 1.39 3.57 17.52
CA ILE A 175 0.75 4.07 18.73
C ILE A 175 1.70 3.83 19.91
N ARG A 176 2.23 4.89 20.50
CA ARG A 176 3.07 4.78 21.70
C ARG A 176 2.19 4.81 22.94
N LEU A 177 2.15 3.71 23.68
CA LEU A 177 1.34 3.60 24.89
C LEU A 177 2.09 4.21 26.10
N THR A 178 1.37 4.98 26.91
CA THR A 178 1.88 5.57 28.16
C THR A 178 1.69 4.58 29.31
N ARG A 179 2.72 4.32 30.12
CA ARG A 179 2.60 3.43 31.29
C ARG A 179 1.82 4.12 32.42
N LEU A 180 0.87 3.41 33.02
CA LEU A 180 0.10 3.90 34.17
C LEU A 180 1.01 4.10 35.40
N GLY A 181 0.82 5.20 36.13
CA GLY A 181 1.49 5.44 37.41
C GLY A 181 2.87 6.12 37.32
N ILE A 182 3.26 6.64 36.15
CA ILE A 182 4.41 7.54 36.02
C ILE A 182 3.88 8.98 35.98
N ASP A 183 4.08 9.75 37.06
CA ASP A 183 3.88 11.20 37.05
C ASP A 183 5.13 11.85 36.41
N PRO A 184 5.06 12.43 35.20
CA PRO A 184 6.22 12.97 34.49
C PRO A 184 6.82 14.21 35.17
N THR A 185 6.21 14.71 36.23
CA THR A 185 6.58 15.98 36.89
C THR A 185 7.38 15.78 38.17
N GLY A 186 7.49 14.56 38.69
CA GLY A 186 7.91 14.31 40.08
C GLY A 186 9.14 13.42 40.29
N MET A 187 9.74 12.85 39.25
CA MET A 187 10.93 12.01 39.39
C MET A 187 12.00 12.46 38.42
N ASN A 188 13.22 12.61 38.96
CA ASN A 188 14.44 12.81 38.19
C ASN A 188 14.39 11.92 36.94
N ALA A 189 14.54 12.55 35.78
CA ALA A 189 14.65 11.91 34.47
C ALA A 189 16.00 11.16 34.36
N ASP A 190 16.23 10.24 35.29
CA ASP A 190 17.36 9.34 35.32
C ASP A 190 16.80 7.95 35.63
N LEU A 191 16.95 7.05 34.66
CA LEU A 191 16.53 5.64 34.67
C LEU A 191 15.03 5.34 34.43
N ILE A 192 14.58 5.56 33.18
CA ILE A 192 13.89 4.49 32.44
C ILE A 192 14.65 4.23 31.13
N LEU A 193 15.86 3.70 31.30
CA LEU A 193 16.41 2.69 30.38
C LEU A 193 16.36 1.36 31.14
N ASP A 194 15.17 0.94 31.54
CA ASP A 194 14.90 -0.49 31.66
C ASP A 194 13.87 -0.87 30.60
N GLY A 195 14.24 -0.53 29.36
CA GLY A 195 14.00 -1.43 28.25
C GLY A 195 14.95 -2.61 28.39
N SER A 196 14.84 -3.37 29.47
CA SER A 196 15.09 -4.79 29.40
C SER A 196 14.02 -5.32 28.45
N GLU A 197 14.29 -5.22 27.14
CA GLU A 197 13.82 -6.17 26.14
C GLU A 197 14.23 -7.57 26.62
N LYS A 198 13.50 -8.07 27.61
CA LYS A 198 13.36 -9.49 27.85
C LYS A 198 12.09 -9.91 27.13
N GLY A 199 12.11 -9.72 25.80
CA GLY A 199 11.67 -10.84 24.97
C GLY A 199 12.55 -12.01 25.37
N ILE A 200 11.96 -13.16 25.66
CA ILE A 200 12.61 -14.35 26.23
C ILE A 200 13.45 -15.06 25.14
N LEU A 201 14.10 -14.28 24.29
CA LEU A 201 15.20 -14.72 23.47
C LEU A 201 16.44 -14.17 24.14
N ASP A 202 17.34 -15.05 24.57
CA ASP A 202 18.71 -14.65 24.83
C ASP A 202 19.18 -13.95 23.55
N GLY A 203 19.27 -12.61 23.55
CA GLY A 203 19.69 -11.85 22.37
C GLY A 203 21.02 -12.40 21.83
N GLU A 204 21.87 -12.88 22.75
CA GLU A 204 23.08 -13.65 22.45
C GLU A 204 22.83 -14.87 21.56
N LEU A 205 21.81 -15.70 21.82
CA LEU A 205 21.46 -16.86 20.99
C LEU A 205 21.03 -16.43 19.58
N VAL A 206 20.20 -15.40 19.45
CA VAL A 206 19.78 -14.87 18.15
C VAL A 206 21.00 -14.37 17.35
N PHE A 207 21.90 -13.61 17.99
CA PHE A 207 23.13 -13.14 17.36
C PHE A 207 24.09 -14.29 17.00
N VAL A 208 24.23 -15.30 17.85
CA VAL A 208 25.06 -16.48 17.58
C VAL A 208 24.52 -17.28 16.40
N VAL A 209 23.20 -17.54 16.37
CA VAL A 209 22.55 -18.29 15.29
C VAL A 209 22.63 -17.51 13.97
N ALA A 210 22.33 -16.20 13.99
CA ALA A 210 22.44 -15.35 12.80
C ALA A 210 23.89 -15.24 12.30
N GLY A 211 24.86 -15.06 13.21
CA GLY A 211 26.29 -15.02 12.88
C GLY A 211 26.77 -16.34 12.27
N THR A 212 26.36 -17.47 12.83
CA THR A 212 26.67 -18.81 12.29
C THR A 212 26.05 -19.00 10.90
N MET A 213 24.80 -18.58 10.70
CA MET A 213 24.12 -18.64 9.41
C MET A 213 24.89 -17.86 8.33
N ILE A 214 25.25 -16.61 8.61
CA ILE A 214 25.93 -15.74 7.64
C ILE A 214 27.34 -16.27 7.34
N THR A 215 28.13 -16.58 8.37
CA THR A 215 29.51 -17.05 8.20
C THR A 215 29.59 -18.40 7.48
N SER A 216 28.69 -19.34 7.80
CA SER A 216 28.59 -20.62 7.08
C SER A 216 28.14 -20.43 5.63
N GLY A 217 27.24 -19.49 5.33
CA GLY A 217 26.80 -19.18 3.97
C GLY A 217 27.93 -18.61 3.11
N ILE A 218 28.71 -17.67 3.66
CA ILE A 218 29.92 -17.12 3.02
C ILE A 218 30.93 -18.24 2.78
N LEU A 219 31.16 -19.11 3.77
CA LEU A 219 32.08 -20.23 3.65
C LEU A 219 31.65 -21.21 2.56
N ALA A 220 30.35 -21.52 2.47
CA ALA A 220 29.80 -22.37 1.43
C ALA A 220 30.05 -21.79 0.03
N ALA A 221 29.78 -20.50 -0.15
CA ALA A 221 30.02 -19.79 -1.41
C ALA A 221 31.52 -19.80 -1.79
N TYR A 222 32.39 -19.46 -0.84
CA TYR A 222 33.85 -19.47 -1.04
C TYR A 222 34.37 -20.87 -1.43
N MET A 223 33.92 -21.91 -0.72
CA MET A 223 34.30 -23.29 -1.01
C MET A 223 33.77 -23.71 -2.39
N LYS A 224 32.53 -23.36 -2.74
CA LYS A 224 31.96 -23.70 -4.04
C LYS A 224 32.71 -23.04 -5.19
N GLU A 225 33.02 -21.75 -5.07
CA GLU A 225 33.80 -21.03 -6.07
C GLU A 225 35.21 -21.61 -6.23
N THR A 226 35.85 -21.98 -5.11
CA THR A 226 37.17 -22.63 -5.13
C THR A 226 37.10 -24.03 -5.77
N GLY A 227 36.06 -24.79 -5.48
CA GLY A 227 35.78 -26.09 -6.10
C GLY A 227 35.60 -25.98 -7.63
N ASN A 228 34.80 -25.01 -8.07
CA ASN A 228 34.56 -24.73 -9.49
C ASN A 228 35.86 -24.36 -10.22
N ARG A 229 36.66 -23.42 -9.68
CA ARG A 229 37.95 -23.04 -10.28
C ARG A 229 38.90 -24.23 -10.46
N ARG A 230 38.96 -25.15 -9.49
CA ARG A 230 39.78 -26.37 -9.60
C ARG A 230 39.20 -27.37 -10.59
N PHE A 231 37.88 -27.45 -10.71
CA PHE A 231 37.24 -28.28 -11.71
C PHE A 231 37.50 -27.76 -13.13
N ASP A 232 37.45 -26.45 -13.33
CA ASP A 232 37.79 -25.81 -14.61
C ASP A 232 39.24 -26.09 -15.00
N ALA A 233 40.16 -26.02 -14.04
CA ALA A 233 41.55 -26.40 -14.24
C ALA A 233 41.68 -27.89 -14.61
N TYR A 234 40.95 -28.78 -13.94
CA TYR A 234 40.90 -30.20 -14.30
C TYR A 234 40.39 -30.44 -15.72
N LEU A 235 39.36 -29.72 -16.16
CA LEU A 235 38.83 -29.86 -17.53
C LEU A 235 39.90 -29.56 -18.59
N ARG A 236 40.83 -28.64 -18.29
CA ARG A 236 41.95 -28.25 -19.16
C ARG A 236 43.15 -29.19 -19.06
N THR A 237 43.59 -29.53 -17.85
CA THR A 237 44.85 -30.27 -17.64
C THR A 237 44.67 -31.78 -17.56
N LYS A 238 43.46 -32.25 -17.28
CA LYS A 238 43.13 -33.66 -16.99
C LYS A 238 43.88 -34.25 -15.79
N ASP A 239 44.44 -33.42 -14.90
CA ASP A 239 45.14 -33.89 -13.70
C ASP A 239 44.14 -34.46 -12.65
N PRO A 240 44.19 -35.76 -12.31
CA PRO A 240 43.30 -36.39 -11.33
C PRO A 240 43.40 -35.81 -9.92
N SER A 241 44.51 -35.14 -9.57
CA SER A 241 44.70 -34.48 -8.27
C SER A 241 43.68 -33.35 -8.06
N LEU A 242 43.38 -32.60 -9.13
CA LEU A 242 42.42 -31.49 -9.12
C LEU A 242 40.99 -31.98 -8.90
N LEU A 243 40.62 -33.11 -9.53
CA LEU A 243 39.29 -33.72 -9.34
C LEU A 243 39.08 -34.18 -7.89
N ARG A 244 40.10 -34.77 -7.26
CA ARG A 244 40.05 -35.13 -5.83
C ARG A 244 39.87 -33.89 -4.95
N SER A 245 40.53 -32.78 -5.31
CA SER A 245 40.39 -31.53 -4.60
C SER A 245 39.00 -30.90 -4.76
N THR A 246 38.43 -30.89 -5.98
CA THR A 246 37.08 -30.38 -6.25
C THR A 246 36.07 -31.08 -5.35
N ARG A 247 36.12 -32.42 -5.28
CA ARG A 247 35.21 -33.20 -4.41
C ARG A 247 35.30 -32.82 -2.93
N ARG A 248 36.49 -32.44 -2.43
CA ARG A 248 36.64 -32.00 -1.04
C ARG A 248 35.97 -30.64 -0.81
N TYR A 249 36.18 -29.68 -1.71
CA TYR A 249 35.54 -28.37 -1.62
C TYR A 249 34.03 -28.44 -1.81
N ASP A 250 33.53 -29.26 -2.74
CA ASP A 250 32.09 -29.45 -2.93
C ASP A 250 31.41 -30.08 -1.70
N LYS A 251 32.06 -31.06 -1.05
CA LYS A 251 31.57 -31.63 0.21
C LYS A 251 31.56 -30.59 1.33
N GLY A 252 32.65 -29.83 1.47
CA GLY A 252 32.75 -28.76 2.47
C GLY A 252 31.68 -27.68 2.25
N ALA A 253 31.47 -27.27 1.00
CA ALA A 253 30.42 -26.32 0.63
C ALA A 253 29.02 -26.87 0.98
N GLY A 254 28.76 -28.15 0.70
CA GLY A 254 27.49 -28.80 1.05
C GLY A 254 27.23 -28.85 2.56
N VAL A 255 28.26 -29.17 3.37
CA VAL A 255 28.16 -29.16 4.84
C VAL A 255 27.91 -27.75 5.36
N ALA A 256 28.68 -26.76 4.89
CA ALA A 256 28.51 -25.38 5.28
C ALA A 256 27.11 -24.84 4.92
N LEU A 257 26.59 -25.18 3.74
CA LEU A 257 25.23 -24.83 3.32
C LEU A 257 24.16 -25.48 4.21
N ALA A 258 24.35 -26.75 4.61
CA ALA A 258 23.43 -27.42 5.51
C ALA A 258 23.39 -26.74 6.90
N ILE A 259 24.55 -26.28 7.39
CA ILE A 259 24.62 -25.47 8.62
C ILE A 259 23.84 -24.16 8.44
N THR A 260 24.04 -23.45 7.32
CA THR A 260 23.28 -22.23 7.01
C THR A 260 21.76 -22.46 7.04
N GLN A 261 21.28 -23.54 6.41
CA GLN A 261 19.86 -23.86 6.37
C GLN A 261 19.30 -24.22 7.75
N LEU A 262 20.04 -24.98 8.55
CA LEU A 262 19.63 -25.31 9.91
C LEU A 262 19.59 -24.06 10.80
N SER A 263 20.62 -23.21 10.73
CA SER A 263 20.64 -21.94 11.46
C SER A 263 19.50 -21.02 11.02
N PHE A 264 19.16 -20.98 9.73
CA PHE A 264 18.01 -20.23 9.24
C PHE A 264 16.69 -20.76 9.82
N ALA A 265 16.51 -22.08 9.87
CA ALA A 265 15.32 -22.70 10.44
C ALA A 265 15.17 -22.39 11.93
N ILE A 266 16.27 -22.48 12.69
CA ILE A 266 16.30 -22.11 14.12
C ILE A 266 16.01 -20.62 14.30
N LEU A 267 16.67 -19.75 13.53
CA LEU A 267 16.44 -18.30 13.60
C LEU A 267 14.99 -17.95 13.29
N SER A 268 14.43 -18.55 12.24
CA SER A 268 13.03 -18.35 11.86
C SER A 268 12.08 -18.81 12.95
N TYR A 269 12.36 -19.97 13.57
CA TYR A 269 11.57 -20.46 14.69
C TYR A 269 11.62 -19.48 15.86
N LEU A 270 12.82 -19.05 16.28
CA LEU A 270 12.99 -18.10 17.38
C LEU A 270 12.21 -16.80 17.15
N VAL A 271 12.24 -16.26 15.93
CA VAL A 271 11.53 -15.02 15.57
C VAL A 271 10.00 -15.20 15.46
N LEU A 272 9.52 -16.38 15.05
CA LEU A 272 8.09 -16.63 14.82
C LEU A 272 7.35 -17.26 16.02
N SER A 273 8.09 -17.78 17.00
CA SER A 273 7.52 -18.34 18.23
C SER A 273 7.21 -17.28 19.30
N GLU A 274 7.49 -16.02 19.01
CA GLU A 274 7.06 -14.84 19.79
C GLU A 274 5.73 -14.30 19.27
#